data_AF-A0A3M8BZF4-F1
#
_entry.id   AF-A0A3M8BZF4-F1
#
_cell.length_a   1.000
_cell.length_b   1.000
_cell.length_c   1.000
_cell.angle_alpha   90.00
_cell.angle_beta   90.00
_cell.angle_gamma   90.00
#
_symmetry.space_group_name_H-M   'P 1'
#
loop_
_entity.id
_entity.type
_entity.pdbx_description
1 polymer ?
#
loop_
_entity_poly.entity_id
_entity_poly.type
_entity_poly.pdbx_seq_one_letter_code
_entity_poly.pdbx_strand_id
1 'polypeptide(L)'
;MFQFGYEESYGMLVGDFVRDKDAVQSALLLADLCTYHKARKESLLDALQQLFDRYGFYCEELHTLTYKGIQGVESMTAMMSSLRSTPLPSLLGYRVIYREDYLEGIRFDLEKGSCEPLMLPRSDVLKFGLEGDAWFCIRPSGTEPKIKLYIGTKGTSLEDSTEKLALLKQELIRLIGSP
;
A
#
# COMPACT_ATOMS: atom_id res chain seq x y z
N MET A 1 -0.73 -2.10 -24.60
CA MET A 1 -2.17 -1.78 -24.63
C MET A 1 -2.56 -1.40 -23.21
N PHE A 2 -3.12 -0.21 -23.01
CA PHE A 2 -3.65 0.20 -21.71
C PHE A 2 -4.95 -0.58 -21.44
N GLN A 3 -5.19 -0.95 -20.18
CA GLN A 3 -6.36 -1.76 -19.80
C GLN A 3 -7.20 -1.05 -18.75
N PHE A 4 -6.55 -0.57 -17.68
CA PHE A 4 -7.19 0.11 -16.57
C PHE A 4 -6.11 0.78 -15.70
N GLY A 5 -6.41 1.93 -15.09
CA GLY A 5 -5.53 2.61 -14.13
C GLY A 5 -6.34 3.17 -12.97
N TYR A 6 -5.78 3.11 -11.76
CA TYR A 6 -6.44 3.64 -10.57
C TYR A 6 -5.43 4.04 -9.48
N GLU A 7 -5.89 4.84 -8.53
CA GLU A 7 -5.16 5.24 -7.34
C GLU A 7 -6.04 5.09 -6.09
N GLU A 8 -5.41 4.97 -4.92
CA GLU A 8 -6.09 4.91 -3.63
C GLU A 8 -6.88 6.20 -3.31
N SER A 9 -6.54 7.30 -3.99
CA SER A 9 -7.20 8.60 -3.91
C SER A 9 -8.54 8.69 -4.66
N TYR A 10 -9.15 7.55 -5.01
CA TYR A 10 -10.39 7.41 -5.78
C TYR A 10 -10.29 7.85 -7.25
N GLY A 11 -9.08 8.03 -7.76
CA GLY A 11 -8.85 8.30 -9.18
C GLY A 11 -8.90 7.01 -9.98
N MET A 12 -9.65 6.99 -11.09
CA MET A 12 -9.77 5.84 -11.99
C MET A 12 -9.76 6.29 -13.46
N LEU A 13 -9.19 5.46 -14.33
CA LEU A 13 -9.16 5.63 -15.78
C LEU A 13 -9.47 4.28 -16.44
N VAL A 14 -10.66 4.19 -17.04
CA VAL A 14 -11.18 2.94 -17.63
C VAL A 14 -10.70 2.77 -19.08
N GLY A 15 -10.65 3.86 -19.86
CA GLY A 15 -10.18 3.89 -21.24
C GLY A 15 -9.19 5.03 -21.48
N ASP A 16 -8.28 4.86 -22.43
CA ASP A 16 -7.13 5.76 -22.66
C ASP A 16 -7.41 6.93 -23.62
N PHE A 17 -8.69 7.23 -23.88
CA PHE A 17 -9.09 8.37 -24.71
C PHE A 17 -8.80 9.71 -24.03
N VAL A 18 -8.74 9.72 -22.69
CA VAL A 18 -8.07 10.78 -21.89
C VAL A 18 -6.85 10.18 -21.20
N ARG A 19 -5.89 11.05 -20.87
CA ARG A 19 -4.64 10.67 -20.19
C ARG A 19 -4.63 11.09 -18.72
N ASP A 20 -5.82 11.28 -18.15
CA ASP A 20 -6.04 11.68 -16.76
C ASP A 20 -7.26 10.94 -16.20
N LYS A 21 -7.44 10.98 -14.88
CA LYS A 21 -8.56 10.37 -14.16
C LYS A 21 -9.89 10.88 -14.70
N ASP A 22 -10.86 9.98 -14.84
CA ASP A 22 -12.18 10.30 -15.39
C ASP A 22 -13.29 9.66 -14.56
N ALA A 23 -13.96 10.51 -13.78
CA ALA A 23 -15.07 10.10 -12.94
C ALA A 23 -16.32 9.72 -13.76
N VAL A 24 -16.51 10.28 -14.97
CA VAL A 24 -17.66 9.97 -15.83
C VAL A 24 -17.53 8.56 -16.39
N GLN A 25 -16.33 8.18 -16.85
CA GLN A 25 -16.05 6.79 -17.25
C GLN A 25 -16.30 5.81 -16.10
N SER A 26 -15.81 6.15 -14.91
CA SER A 26 -15.94 5.31 -13.71
C SER A 26 -17.40 5.15 -13.29
N ALA A 27 -18.20 6.24 -13.37
CA ALA A 27 -19.63 6.21 -13.08
C ALA A 27 -20.41 5.35 -14.09
N LEU A 28 -20.07 5.43 -15.38
CA LEU A 28 -20.69 4.60 -16.42
C LEU A 28 -20.36 3.12 -16.20
N LEU A 29 -19.10 2.79 -15.92
CA LEU A 29 -18.68 1.42 -15.61
C LEU A 29 -19.41 0.89 -14.37
N LEU A 30 -19.55 1.70 -13.31
CA LEU A 30 -20.29 1.32 -12.12
C LEU A 30 -21.78 1.06 -12.41
N ALA A 31 -22.40 1.87 -13.26
CA ALA A 31 -23.79 1.67 -13.69
C ALA A 31 -23.97 0.36 -14.49
N ASP A 32 -22.99 0.01 -15.32
CA ASP A 32 -22.97 -1.25 -16.06
C ASP A 32 -22.80 -2.45 -15.12
N LEU A 33 -21.87 -2.38 -14.15
CA LEU A 33 -21.69 -3.39 -13.10
C LEU A 33 -22.97 -3.59 -12.28
N CYS A 34 -23.63 -2.49 -11.89
CA CYS A 34 -24.93 -2.54 -11.21
C CYS A 34 -25.97 -3.29 -12.05
N THR A 35 -26.03 -3.02 -13.35
CA THR A 35 -26.98 -3.66 -14.26
C THR A 35 -26.68 -5.16 -14.41
N TYR A 36 -25.40 -5.51 -14.58
CA TYR A 36 -24.93 -6.89 -14.72
C TYR A 36 -25.26 -7.76 -13.50
N HIS A 37 -25.00 -7.26 -12.28
CA HIS A 37 -25.30 -8.00 -11.05
C HIS A 37 -26.79 -8.00 -10.72
N LYS A 38 -27.51 -6.90 -10.99
CA LYS A 38 -28.97 -6.86 -10.83
C LYS A 38 -29.67 -7.91 -11.69
N ALA A 39 -29.21 -8.13 -12.93
CA ALA A 39 -29.74 -9.19 -13.79
C ALA A 39 -29.56 -10.60 -13.20
N ARG A 40 -28.58 -10.78 -12.30
CA ARG A 40 -28.31 -12.03 -11.56
C ARG A 40 -28.99 -12.08 -10.18
N LYS A 41 -29.77 -11.05 -9.83
CA LYS A 41 -30.36 -10.89 -8.49
C LYS A 41 -29.30 -10.78 -7.38
N GLU A 42 -28.14 -10.25 -7.71
CA GLU A 42 -27.03 -9.98 -6.79
C GLU A 42 -26.85 -8.46 -6.65
N SER A 43 -26.39 -8.03 -5.48
CA SER A 43 -25.91 -6.67 -5.24
C SER A 43 -24.41 -6.55 -5.51
N LEU A 44 -23.89 -5.32 -5.59
CA LEU A 44 -22.44 -5.10 -5.63
C LEU A 44 -21.73 -5.55 -4.35
N LEU A 45 -22.44 -5.55 -3.21
CA LEU A 45 -21.88 -6.07 -1.95
C LEU A 45 -21.72 -7.58 -2.01
N ASP A 46 -22.67 -8.29 -2.62
CA ASP A 46 -22.54 -9.74 -2.85
C ASP A 46 -21.36 -10.04 -3.77
N ALA A 47 -21.19 -9.26 -4.84
CA ALA A 47 -20.05 -9.38 -5.75
C ALA A 47 -18.71 -9.12 -5.03
N LEU A 48 -18.65 -8.09 -4.18
CA LEU A 48 -17.48 -7.80 -3.35
C LEU A 48 -17.18 -8.94 -2.37
N GLN A 49 -18.21 -9.49 -1.72
CA GLN A 49 -18.05 -10.62 -0.81
C GLN A 49 -17.48 -11.85 -1.55
N GLN A 50 -17.98 -12.15 -2.75
CA GLN A 50 -17.45 -13.25 -3.57
C GLN A 50 -15.96 -13.03 -3.95
N LEU A 51 -15.53 -11.78 -4.13
CA LEU A 51 -14.12 -11.46 -4.36
C LEU A 51 -13.27 -11.72 -3.11
N PHE A 52 -13.76 -11.32 -1.93
CA PHE A 52 -13.09 -11.62 -0.66
C PHE A 52 -13.00 -13.12 -0.39
N ASP A 53 -14.06 -13.87 -0.65
CA ASP A 53 -14.06 -15.33 -0.46
C ASP A 53 -13.06 -16.03 -1.41
N ARG A 54 -12.86 -15.47 -2.61
CA ARG A 54 -11.96 -16.03 -3.62
C ARG A 54 -10.49 -15.68 -3.40
N TYR A 55 -10.21 -14.42 -3.06
CA TYR A 55 -8.84 -13.90 -3.04
C TYR A 55 -8.30 -13.59 -1.63
N GLY A 56 -9.18 -13.58 -0.63
CA GLY A 56 -8.90 -13.22 0.76
C GLY A 56 -9.38 -11.82 1.10
N PHE A 57 -9.50 -11.54 2.40
CA PHE A 57 -10.00 -10.27 2.92
C PHE A 57 -8.85 -9.29 3.07
N TYR A 58 -8.71 -8.40 2.09
CA TYR A 58 -7.70 -7.35 2.13
C TYR A 58 -8.23 -6.12 2.88
N CYS A 59 -7.39 -5.54 3.74
CA CYS A 59 -7.67 -4.29 4.43
C CYS A 59 -6.44 -3.39 4.32
N GLU A 60 -6.65 -2.13 3.92
CA GLU A 60 -5.59 -1.16 3.65
C GLU A 60 -5.89 0.17 4.35
N GLU A 61 -4.84 0.84 4.83
CA GLU A 61 -4.96 2.17 5.44
C GLU A 61 -3.74 3.03 5.08
N LEU A 62 -4.00 4.33 4.85
CA LEU A 62 -2.99 5.37 4.75
C LEU A 62 -2.97 6.17 6.05
N HIS A 63 -1.85 6.13 6.76
CA HIS A 63 -1.59 6.96 7.93
C HIS A 63 -0.56 8.05 7.60
N THR A 64 -0.79 9.29 8.03
CA THR A 64 0.14 10.41 7.82
C THR A 64 0.63 10.93 9.16
N LEU A 65 1.94 10.88 9.37
CA LEU A 65 2.62 11.49 10.52
C LEU A 65 3.18 12.84 10.12
N THR A 66 3.04 13.83 11.00
CA THR A 66 3.60 15.18 10.80
C THR A 66 4.63 15.45 11.88
N TYR A 67 5.86 15.70 11.46
CA TYR A 67 6.96 16.10 12.32
C TYR A 67 7.05 17.62 12.36
N LYS A 68 7.32 18.21 13.52
CA LYS A 68 7.35 19.68 13.68
C LYS A 68 8.79 20.19 13.73
N GLY A 69 9.02 21.30 13.04
CA GLY A 69 10.31 22.01 13.06
C GLY A 69 11.44 21.30 12.32
N ILE A 70 12.62 21.92 12.34
CA ILE A 70 13.84 21.43 11.65
C ILE A 70 14.26 20.05 12.19
N GLN A 71 14.19 19.85 13.51
CA GLN A 71 14.48 18.56 14.15
C GLN A 71 13.59 17.42 13.61
N GLY A 72 12.36 17.74 13.20
CA GLY A 72 11.46 16.78 12.56
C GLY A 72 11.95 16.28 11.21
N VAL A 73 12.53 17.17 10.38
CA VAL A 73 13.10 16.81 9.07
C VAL A 73 14.34 15.94 9.23
N GLU A 74 15.22 16.30 10.17
CA GLU A 74 16.42 15.51 10.49
C GLU A 74 16.05 14.12 11.00
N SER A 75 15.07 14.04 11.91
CA SER A 75 14.57 12.76 12.45
C SER A 75 13.97 11.87 11.36
N MET A 76 13.16 12.44 10.46
CA MET A 76 12.60 11.72 9.31
C MET A 76 13.70 11.17 8.38
N THR A 77 14.69 12.01 8.06
CA THR A 77 15.82 11.63 7.18
C THR A 77 16.66 10.53 7.81
N ALA A 78 16.93 10.64 9.12
CA ALA A 78 17.65 9.63 9.89
C ALA A 78 16.87 8.32 9.96
N MET A 79 15.55 8.35 10.16
CA MET A 79 14.69 7.17 10.17
C MET A 79 14.72 6.45 8.81
N MET A 80 14.51 7.18 7.71
CA MET A 80 14.57 6.58 6.37
C MET A 80 15.95 5.97 6.07
N SER A 81 17.03 6.66 6.47
CA SER A 81 18.39 6.14 6.32
C SER A 81 18.64 4.89 7.18
N SER A 82 18.08 4.86 8.39
CA SER A 82 18.15 3.71 9.29
C SER A 82 17.43 2.50 8.71
N LEU A 83 16.21 2.66 8.17
CA LEU A 83 15.47 1.59 7.52
C LEU A 83 16.13 1.07 6.23
N ARG A 84 16.92 1.92 5.55
CA ARG A 84 17.75 1.52 4.39
C ARG A 84 18.97 0.72 4.78
N SER A 85 19.66 1.14 5.84
CA SER A 85 20.94 0.56 6.24
C SER A 85 20.80 -0.64 7.18
N THR A 86 19.71 -0.73 7.93
CA THR A 86 19.47 -1.76 8.94
C THR A 86 18.50 -2.81 8.41
N PRO A 87 18.89 -4.09 8.31
CA PRO A 87 17.96 -5.17 7.96
C PRO A 87 16.80 -5.26 8.94
N LEU A 88 15.58 -5.34 8.43
CA LEU A 88 14.37 -5.64 9.19
C LEU A 88 13.93 -7.07 8.82
N PRO A 89 14.37 -8.12 9.55
CA PRO A 89 14.05 -9.50 9.19
C PRO A 89 12.61 -9.89 9.55
N SER A 90 12.01 -9.21 10.52
CA SER A 90 10.64 -9.45 10.96
C SER A 90 10.02 -8.21 11.60
N LEU A 91 8.69 -8.13 11.58
CA LEU A 91 7.90 -7.09 12.23
C LEU A 91 6.61 -7.69 12.78
N LEU A 92 6.31 -7.49 14.08
CA LEU A 92 5.11 -8.06 14.73
C LEU A 92 4.91 -9.57 14.45
N GLY A 93 6.00 -10.33 14.49
CA GLY A 93 5.98 -11.77 14.18
C GLY A 93 5.89 -12.12 12.71
N TYR A 94 5.58 -11.18 11.81
CA TYR A 94 5.68 -11.40 10.37
C TYR A 94 7.14 -11.42 9.93
N ARG A 95 7.53 -12.45 9.18
CA ARG A 95 8.79 -12.43 8.43
C ARG A 95 8.70 -11.44 7.27
N VAL A 96 9.76 -10.67 7.06
CA VAL A 96 9.90 -9.79 5.89
C VAL A 96 10.44 -10.61 4.72
N ILE A 97 9.67 -10.68 3.64
CA ILE A 97 9.98 -11.47 2.44
C ILE A 97 10.86 -10.67 1.47
N TYR A 98 10.56 -9.39 1.31
CA TYR A 98 11.33 -8.52 0.44
C TYR A 98 11.30 -7.07 0.90
N ARG A 99 12.30 -6.31 0.47
CA ARG A 99 12.35 -4.85 0.56
C ARG A 99 12.61 -4.25 -0.82
N GLU A 100 11.76 -3.33 -1.23
CA GLU A 100 11.91 -2.51 -2.42
C GLU A 100 12.36 -1.11 -2.00
N ASP A 101 13.51 -0.67 -2.52
CA ASP A 101 13.98 0.71 -2.42
C ASP A 101 13.86 1.37 -3.78
N TYR A 102 12.87 2.24 -3.91
CA TYR A 102 12.60 2.95 -5.16
C TYR A 102 13.60 4.05 -5.42
N LEU A 103 14.35 4.52 -4.41
CA LEU A 103 15.37 5.55 -4.61
C LEU A 103 16.60 4.94 -5.29
N GLU A 104 17.04 3.79 -4.78
CA GLU A 104 18.12 3.00 -5.38
C GLU A 104 17.66 2.26 -6.65
N GLY A 105 16.36 2.00 -6.77
CA GLY A 105 15.77 1.27 -7.90
C GLY A 105 16.06 -0.23 -7.81
N ILE A 106 15.99 -0.80 -6.61
CA ILE A 106 16.30 -2.21 -6.35
C ILE A 106 15.23 -2.88 -5.49
N ARG A 107 15.05 -4.18 -5.70
CA ARG A 107 14.33 -5.08 -4.82
C ARG A 107 15.31 -6.10 -4.26
N PHE A 108 15.30 -6.22 -2.94
CA PHE A 108 16.05 -7.23 -2.21
C PHE A 108 15.07 -8.30 -1.73
N ASP A 109 15.25 -9.54 -2.19
CA ASP A 109 14.53 -10.72 -1.71
C ASP A 109 15.29 -11.24 -0.48
N LEU A 110 14.68 -11.10 0.71
CA LEU A 110 15.32 -11.46 1.98
C LEU A 110 15.37 -12.98 2.18
N GLU A 111 14.49 -13.74 1.52
CA GLU A 111 14.49 -15.20 1.61
C GLU A 111 15.62 -15.82 0.78
N LYS A 112 15.89 -15.25 -0.40
CA LYS A 112 16.95 -15.73 -1.30
C LYS A 112 18.29 -15.02 -1.13
N GLY A 113 18.30 -13.85 -0.49
CA GLY A 113 19.47 -12.98 -0.40
C GLY A 113 19.88 -12.38 -1.75
N SER A 114 18.95 -12.28 -2.71
CA SER A 114 19.20 -11.78 -4.06
C SER A 114 18.68 -10.37 -4.27
N CYS A 115 19.34 -9.62 -5.17
CA CYS A 115 18.97 -8.26 -5.53
C CYS A 115 18.63 -8.17 -7.02
N GLU A 116 17.52 -7.51 -7.35
CA GLU A 116 17.06 -7.29 -8.72
C GLU A 116 16.68 -5.82 -8.98
N PRO A 117 16.82 -5.30 -10.21
CA PRO A 117 16.49 -3.92 -10.52
C PRO A 117 14.98 -3.70 -10.59
N LEU A 118 14.51 -2.56 -10.09
CA LEU A 118 13.15 -2.06 -10.26
C LEU A 118 13.04 -1.22 -11.53
N MET A 119 12.11 -1.58 -12.42
CA MET A 119 11.82 -0.85 -13.65
C MET A 119 10.78 0.27 -13.43
N LEU A 120 10.90 1.02 -12.34
CA LEU A 120 10.00 2.10 -11.95
C LEU A 120 10.77 3.41 -11.73
N PRO A 121 10.12 4.59 -11.85
CA PRO A 121 10.76 5.87 -11.58
C PRO A 121 11.34 5.94 -10.17
N ARG A 122 12.48 6.62 -10.02
CA ARG A 122 13.13 6.80 -8.72
C ARG A 122 12.33 7.74 -7.82
N SER A 123 12.17 7.35 -6.56
CA SER A 123 11.50 8.16 -5.54
C SER A 123 11.95 7.72 -4.14
N ASP A 124 11.94 8.64 -3.17
CA ASP A 124 12.22 8.30 -1.77
C ASP A 124 11.06 7.51 -1.17
N VAL A 125 11.05 6.21 -1.44
CA VAL A 125 10.01 5.27 -1.03
C VAL A 125 10.66 3.94 -0.67
N LEU A 126 10.29 3.40 0.47
CA LEU A 126 10.61 2.03 0.87
C LEU A 126 9.32 1.23 0.97
N LYS A 127 9.29 0.05 0.35
CA LYS A 127 8.18 -0.91 0.49
C LYS A 127 8.71 -2.23 1.01
N PHE A 128 7.97 -2.84 1.93
CA PHE A 128 8.29 -4.11 2.55
C PHE A 128 7.13 -5.07 2.33
N GLY A 129 7.42 -6.22 1.73
CA GLY A 129 6.50 -7.34 1.66
C GLY A 129 6.71 -8.26 2.85
N LEU A 130 5.62 -8.60 3.52
CA LEU A 130 5.59 -9.49 4.67
C LEU A 130 4.97 -10.83 4.26
N GLU A 131 5.19 -11.86 5.06
CA GLU A 131 4.50 -13.13 4.85
C GLU A 131 2.97 -12.99 4.97
N GLY A 132 2.23 -13.87 4.29
CA GLY A 132 0.76 -13.82 4.30
C GLY A 132 0.17 -12.64 3.53
N ASP A 133 0.87 -12.13 2.51
CA ASP A 133 0.46 -11.01 1.64
C ASP A 133 0.23 -9.67 2.38
N ALA A 134 0.71 -9.54 3.62
CA ALA A 134 0.78 -8.25 4.29
C ALA A 134 1.93 -7.42 3.73
N TRP A 135 1.82 -6.10 3.80
CA TRP A 135 2.85 -5.19 3.31
C TRP A 135 2.74 -3.83 3.97
N PHE A 136 3.83 -3.08 3.94
CA PHE A 136 3.79 -1.66 4.26
C PHE A 136 4.75 -0.87 3.38
N CYS A 137 4.48 0.42 3.24
CA CYS A 137 5.26 1.34 2.45
C CYS A 137 5.41 2.66 3.19
N ILE A 138 6.63 3.20 3.20
CA ILE A 138 6.99 4.44 3.87
C ILE A 138 7.48 5.42 2.83
N ARG A 139 6.83 6.59 2.79
CA ARG A 139 7.14 7.66 1.84
C ARG A 139 7.20 9.00 2.57
N PRO A 140 8.38 9.59 2.78
CA PRO A 140 8.49 10.97 3.19
C PRO A 140 7.90 11.92 2.14
N SER A 141 7.34 13.03 2.59
CA SER A 141 6.99 14.16 1.74
C SER A 141 8.27 14.94 1.41
N GLY A 142 8.43 15.31 0.14
CA GLY A 142 9.62 16.04 -0.32
C GLY A 142 9.63 17.53 0.05
N THR A 143 8.47 18.10 0.40
CA THR A 143 8.32 19.55 0.64
C THR A 143 7.81 19.88 2.04
N GLU A 144 7.22 18.91 2.73
CA GLU A 144 6.68 19.08 4.07
C GLU A 144 7.28 18.03 5.01
N PRO A 145 7.44 18.30 6.31
CA PRO A 145 7.92 17.32 7.28
C PRO A 145 6.82 16.29 7.61
N LYS A 146 6.34 15.56 6.60
CA LYS A 146 5.28 14.56 6.71
C LYS A 146 5.77 13.22 6.18
N ILE A 147 5.34 12.13 6.82
CA ILE A 147 5.57 10.77 6.34
C ILE A 147 4.23 10.11 6.10
N LYS A 148 4.08 9.52 4.92
CA LYS A 148 2.95 8.67 4.57
C LYS A 148 3.32 7.21 4.79
N LEU A 149 2.53 6.51 5.58
CA LEU A 149 2.59 5.09 5.84
C LEU A 149 1.39 4.44 5.16
N TYR A 150 1.64 3.64 4.13
CA TYR A 150 0.63 2.79 3.52
C TYR A 150 0.79 1.40 4.11
N ILE A 151 -0.30 0.78 4.53
CA ILE A 151 -0.28 -0.50 5.22
C ILE A 151 -1.38 -1.35 4.59
N GLY A 152 -1.06 -2.58 4.24
CA GLY A 152 -2.02 -3.55 3.73
C GLY A 152 -1.88 -4.88 4.43
N THR A 153 -2.99 -5.52 4.73
CA THR A 153 -3.03 -6.85 5.35
C THR A 153 -4.05 -7.72 4.67
N LYS A 154 -3.87 -9.04 4.79
CA LYS A 154 -4.79 -10.06 4.32
C LYS A 154 -5.23 -10.93 5.49
N GLY A 155 -6.54 -11.12 5.60
CA GLY A 155 -7.16 -11.96 6.61
C GLY A 155 -8.06 -13.04 6.06
N THR A 156 -8.54 -13.89 6.96
CA THR A 156 -9.57 -14.92 6.67
C THR A 156 -10.99 -14.39 6.82
N SER A 157 -11.14 -13.19 7.36
CA SER A 157 -12.40 -12.44 7.46
C SER A 157 -12.10 -10.94 7.48
N LEU A 158 -13.14 -10.13 7.34
CA LEU A 158 -13.01 -8.68 7.47
C LEU A 158 -12.50 -8.28 8.86
N GLU A 159 -13.04 -8.91 9.92
CA GLU A 159 -12.62 -8.71 11.31
C GLU A 159 -11.12 -9.00 11.50
N ASP A 160 -10.66 -10.17 11.03
CA ASP A 160 -9.26 -10.61 11.15
C ASP A 160 -8.31 -9.68 10.39
N SER A 161 -8.65 -9.31 9.16
CA SER A 161 -7.84 -8.37 8.37
C SER A 161 -7.75 -6.98 9.03
N THR A 162 -8.85 -6.50 9.61
CA THR A 162 -8.89 -5.20 10.29
C THR A 162 -8.07 -5.21 11.57
N GLU A 163 -8.14 -6.29 12.36
CA GLU A 163 -7.34 -6.45 13.57
C GLU A 163 -5.84 -6.51 13.26
N LYS A 164 -5.46 -7.32 12.27
CA LYS A 164 -4.06 -7.40 11.78
C LYS A 164 -3.54 -6.04 11.34
N LEU A 165 -4.35 -5.29 10.57
CA LEU A 165 -4.00 -3.94 10.12
C LEU A 165 -3.75 -3.00 11.30
N ALA A 166 -4.65 -3.01 12.30
CA ALA A 166 -4.54 -2.16 13.48
C ALA A 166 -3.27 -2.46 14.30
N LEU A 167 -2.96 -3.73 14.51
CA LEU A 167 -1.76 -4.15 15.24
C LEU A 167 -0.48 -3.79 14.46
N LEU A 168 -0.44 -4.06 13.14
CA LEU A 168 0.71 -3.76 12.30
C LEU A 168 0.97 -2.25 12.24
N LYS A 169 -0.09 -1.44 12.15
CA LYS A 169 0.00 0.03 12.21
C LYS A 169 0.62 0.51 13.52
N GLN A 170 0.16 -0.01 14.66
CA GLN A 170 0.72 0.38 15.96
C GLN A 170 2.21 0.05 16.05
N GLU A 171 2.62 -1.12 15.58
CA GLU A 171 4.02 -1.53 15.60
C GLU A 171 4.89 -0.70 14.65
N LEU A 172 4.37 -0.36 13.46
CA LEU A 172 5.05 0.53 12.52
C LEU A 172 5.26 1.94 13.10
N ILE A 173 4.25 2.49 13.78
CA ILE A 173 4.35 3.80 14.45
C ILE A 173 5.41 3.75 15.56
N ARG A 174 5.54 2.64 16.28
CA ARG A 174 6.63 2.45 17.26
C ARG A 174 7.99 2.37 16.59
N LEU A 175 8.12 1.60 15.51
CA LEU A 175 9.37 1.40 14.79
C LEU A 175 9.97 2.70 14.26
N ILE A 176 9.13 3.54 13.65
CA ILE A 176 9.59 4.79 13.02
C ILE A 176 9.81 5.94 14.01
N GLY A 177 9.50 5.72 15.29
CA GLY A 177 9.52 6.75 16.32
C GLY A 177 8.38 7.74 16.12
N SER A 178 7.35 7.63 16.96
CA SER A 178 6.29 8.63 17.00
C SER A 178 6.90 10.02 17.30
N PRO A 179 6.52 11.09 16.58
CA PRO A 179 6.98 12.45 16.88
C PRO A 179 6.56 12.93 18.27
#